data_AF-A0AAE1PEQ0-F1
#
_entry.id   AF-A0AAE1PEQ0-F1
#
_cell.length_a   1.000
_cell.length_b   1.000
_cell.length_c   1.000
_cell.angle_alpha   90.00
_cell.angle_beta   90.00
_cell.angle_gamma   90.00
#
_symmetry.space_group_name_H-M   'P 1'
#
loop_
_entity.id
_entity.type
_entity.pdbx_description
1 polymer ?
#
loop_
_entity_poly.entity_id
_entity_poly.type
_entity_poly.pdbx_seq_one_letter_code
_entity_poly.pdbx_strand_id
1 'polypeptide(L)'
;MEELIEAFSIDRIGKSGARFDWDKAQWFNQQYIKESSGTDLAKAVMKFAPDNYKDVDTDFLAAACDLMKERMTFLTDIWGKGYFFFESPKEYDRKVVRTKWKPERVPLFHQLKDQLAALDEFSTSNIEATVKAFMAEHGLGFGDVFQVFRVMLAGTKSGPPIFERQHCWAKLK
;
A
#
# COMPACT_ATOMS: atom_id res chain seq x y z
N MET A 1 14.93 -23.25 8.10
CA MET A 1 15.75 -24.44 7.73
C MET A 1 16.09 -25.24 8.97
N GLU A 2 16.56 -24.59 10.04
CA GLU A 2 16.86 -25.24 11.33
C GLU A 2 15.69 -26.07 11.86
N GLU A 3 14.48 -25.51 11.92
CA GLU A 3 13.28 -26.25 12.34
C GLU A 3 12.99 -27.50 11.49
N LEU A 4 13.26 -27.43 10.18
CA LEU A 4 13.05 -28.55 9.27
C LEU A 4 14.09 -29.64 9.53
N ILE A 5 15.35 -29.27 9.77
CA ILE A 5 16.42 -30.21 10.13
C ILE A 5 16.11 -30.92 11.45
N GLU A 6 15.64 -30.18 12.45
CA GLU A 6 15.28 -30.73 13.76
C GLU A 6 14.08 -31.68 13.69
N ALA A 7 13.06 -31.34 12.88
CA ALA A 7 11.84 -32.14 12.76
C ALA A 7 11.93 -33.29 11.73
N PHE A 8 12.98 -33.33 10.91
CA PHE A 8 13.11 -34.29 9.81
C PHE A 8 13.36 -35.70 10.32
N SER A 9 12.63 -36.67 9.76
CA SER A 9 12.90 -38.09 9.94
C SER A 9 12.50 -38.84 8.67
N ILE A 10 13.32 -39.82 8.29
CA ILE A 10 13.06 -40.69 7.14
C ILE A 10 11.73 -41.45 7.33
N ASP A 11 11.37 -41.80 8.56
CA ASP A 11 10.14 -42.53 8.87
C ASP A 11 8.86 -41.72 8.55
N ARG A 12 8.97 -40.40 8.42
CA ARG A 12 7.86 -39.48 8.10
C ARG A 12 7.70 -39.21 6.60
N ILE A 13 8.52 -39.84 5.75
CA ILE A 13 8.43 -39.69 4.29
C ILE A 13 7.29 -40.57 3.77
N GLY A 14 6.24 -39.94 3.25
CA GLY A 14 5.12 -40.62 2.61
C GLY A 14 5.55 -41.36 1.35
N LYS A 15 5.00 -42.56 1.13
CA LYS A 15 5.27 -43.39 -0.07
C LYS A 15 4.43 -42.99 -1.29
N SER A 16 3.47 -42.08 -1.13
CA SER A 16 2.65 -41.56 -2.22
C SER A 16 3.44 -40.56 -3.08
N GLY A 17 3.12 -40.50 -4.38
CA GLY A 17 3.68 -39.49 -5.26
C GLY A 17 3.28 -38.09 -4.82
N ALA A 18 4.26 -37.23 -4.54
CA ALA A 18 4.01 -35.83 -4.24
C ALA A 18 3.67 -35.09 -5.54
N ARG A 19 2.47 -34.51 -5.61
CA ARG A 19 2.08 -33.60 -6.69
C ARG A 19 2.46 -32.18 -6.30
N PHE A 20 3.09 -31.47 -7.22
CA PHE A 20 3.33 -30.05 -7.04
C PHE A 20 2.00 -29.27 -7.03
N ASP A 21 1.83 -28.44 -6.01
CA ASP A 21 0.66 -27.61 -5.79
C ASP A 21 1.11 -26.14 -5.81
N TRP A 22 0.76 -25.45 -6.89
CA TRP A 22 1.16 -24.06 -7.11
C TRP A 22 0.52 -23.10 -6.12
N ASP A 23 -0.76 -23.30 -5.79
CA ASP A 23 -1.49 -22.43 -4.87
C ASP A 23 -0.91 -22.55 -3.45
N LYS A 24 -0.56 -23.77 -3.05
CA LYS A 24 0.16 -24.01 -1.79
C LYS A 24 1.53 -23.34 -1.77
N ALA A 25 2.30 -23.42 -2.86
CA ALA A 25 3.60 -22.75 -2.96
C ALA A 25 3.47 -21.23 -2.84
N GLN A 26 2.48 -20.63 -3.51
CA GLN A 26 2.18 -19.20 -3.38
C GLN A 26 1.78 -18.83 -1.96
N TRP A 27 0.95 -19.64 -1.31
CA TRP A 27 0.53 -19.41 0.08
C TRP A 27 1.74 -19.41 1.03
N PHE A 28 2.64 -20.39 0.93
CA PHE A 28 3.87 -20.41 1.73
C PHE A 28 4.73 -19.17 1.47
N ASN A 29 4.95 -18.81 0.21
CA ASN A 29 5.73 -17.62 -0.13
C ASN A 29 5.12 -16.34 0.47
N GLN A 30 3.79 -16.23 0.46
CA GLN A 30 3.11 -15.13 1.10
C GLN A 30 3.30 -15.11 2.63
N GLN A 31 3.28 -16.26 3.32
CA GLN A 31 3.55 -16.29 4.76
C GLN A 31 4.96 -15.78 5.07
N TYR A 32 5.97 -16.25 4.34
CA TYR A 32 7.34 -15.75 4.50
C TYR A 32 7.47 -14.25 4.25
N ILE A 33 6.75 -13.71 3.25
CA ILE A 33 6.73 -12.25 3.01
C ILE A 33 6.11 -11.50 4.20
N LYS A 34 4.99 -11.99 4.77
CA LYS A 34 4.32 -11.34 5.90
C LYS A 34 5.17 -11.32 7.17
N GLU A 35 5.89 -12.42 7.42
CA GLU A 35 6.78 -12.59 8.57
C GLU A 35 8.09 -11.79 8.42
N SER A 36 8.49 -11.46 7.20
CA SER A 36 9.69 -10.67 6.94
C SER A 36 9.55 -9.23 7.43
N SER A 37 10.67 -8.66 7.87
CA SER A 37 10.75 -7.23 8.20
C SER A 37 10.69 -6.38 6.93
N GLY A 38 10.17 -5.15 7.02
CA GLY A 38 10.21 -4.18 5.92
C GLY A 38 11.63 -3.97 5.39
N THR A 39 12.64 -3.92 6.26
CA THR A 39 14.05 -3.74 5.89
C THR A 39 14.59 -4.91 5.07
N ASP A 40 14.26 -6.16 5.44
CA ASP A 40 14.69 -7.34 4.69
C ASP A 40 13.95 -7.44 3.36
N LEU A 41 12.65 -7.12 3.35
CA LEU A 41 11.87 -7.02 2.12
C LEU A 41 12.43 -5.96 1.18
N ALA A 42 12.78 -4.76 1.67
CA ALA A 42 13.36 -3.69 0.87
C ALA A 42 14.62 -4.15 0.12
N LYS A 43 15.54 -4.82 0.82
CA LYS A 43 16.74 -5.41 0.22
C LYS A 43 16.40 -6.47 -0.84
N ALA A 44 15.39 -7.30 -0.56
CA ALA A 44 14.98 -8.37 -1.45
C ALA A 44 14.28 -7.86 -2.72
N VAL A 45 13.33 -6.92 -2.59
CA VAL A 45 12.56 -6.38 -3.72
C VAL A 45 13.40 -5.48 -4.61
N MET A 46 14.42 -4.81 -4.07
CA MET A 46 15.32 -3.94 -4.85
C MET A 46 16.08 -4.69 -5.94
N LYS A 47 16.35 -5.99 -5.75
CA LYS A 47 16.95 -6.86 -6.77
C LYS A 47 16.09 -7.01 -8.03
N PHE A 48 14.80 -6.72 -7.91
CA PHE A 48 13.81 -6.78 -8.98
C PHE A 48 13.26 -5.40 -9.33
N ALA A 49 13.92 -4.32 -8.87
CA ALA A 49 13.48 -2.97 -9.14
C ALA A 49 13.57 -2.64 -10.65
N PRO A 50 12.50 -2.11 -11.24
CA PRO A 50 12.56 -1.41 -12.52
C PRO A 50 13.62 -0.31 -12.51
N ASP A 51 14.18 0.02 -13.68
CA ASP A 51 15.27 1.01 -13.78
C ASP A 51 14.92 2.37 -13.18
N ASN A 52 13.66 2.79 -13.26
CA ASN A 52 13.18 4.06 -12.70
C ASN A 52 12.99 4.05 -11.18
N TYR A 53 13.16 2.90 -10.50
CA TYR A 53 13.02 2.77 -9.04
C TYR A 53 14.30 2.30 -8.34
N LYS A 54 15.43 2.22 -9.04
CA LYS A 54 16.70 1.74 -8.47
C LYS A 54 17.29 2.66 -7.39
N ASP A 55 16.96 3.95 -7.45
CA ASP A 55 17.47 4.97 -6.52
C ASP A 55 16.47 5.33 -5.42
N VAL A 56 15.41 4.52 -5.22
CA VAL A 56 14.44 4.75 -4.16
C VAL A 56 15.14 4.60 -2.80
N ASP A 57 14.87 5.57 -1.91
CA ASP A 57 15.37 5.56 -0.54
C ASP A 57 14.99 4.26 0.19
N THR A 58 15.96 3.69 0.91
CA THR A 58 15.82 2.34 1.49
C THR A 58 14.85 2.34 2.67
N ASP A 59 14.87 3.37 3.51
CA ASP A 59 13.99 3.46 4.69
C ASP A 59 12.54 3.68 4.24
N PHE A 60 12.34 4.51 3.22
CA PHE A 60 11.05 4.67 2.56
C PHE A 60 10.54 3.36 1.96
N LEU A 61 11.40 2.63 1.24
CA LEU A 61 11.01 1.34 0.65
C LEU A 61 10.65 0.32 1.73
N ALA A 62 11.38 0.29 2.85
CA ALA A 62 11.07 -0.58 3.98
C ALA A 62 9.68 -0.29 4.56
N ALA A 63 9.35 0.99 4.79
CA ALA A 63 8.02 1.39 5.25
C ALA A 63 6.92 1.03 4.24
N ALA A 64 7.17 1.22 2.94
CA ALA A 64 6.23 0.81 1.89
C ALA A 64 6.02 -0.72 1.85
N CYS A 65 7.08 -1.49 2.06
CA CYS A 65 7.01 -2.95 2.17
C CYS A 65 6.19 -3.39 3.38
N ASP A 66 6.37 -2.78 4.56
CA ASP A 66 5.57 -3.12 5.75
C ASP A 66 4.07 -2.86 5.54
N LEU A 67 3.72 -1.77 4.85
CA LEU A 67 2.32 -1.48 4.52
C LEU A 67 1.73 -2.44 3.48
N MET A 68 2.56 -3.07 2.67
CA MET A 68 2.13 -3.88 1.51
C MET A 68 2.27 -5.38 1.72
N LYS A 69 3.06 -5.86 2.69
CA LYS A 69 3.37 -7.29 2.86
C LYS A 69 2.13 -8.18 2.98
N GLU A 70 1.05 -7.69 3.60
CA GLU A 70 -0.24 -8.38 3.69
C GLU A 70 -0.92 -8.61 2.33
N ARG A 71 -0.54 -7.83 1.32
CA ARG A 71 -1.13 -7.79 -0.04
C ARG A 71 -0.18 -8.35 -1.10
N MET A 72 1.02 -8.73 -0.70
CA MET A 72 2.05 -9.27 -1.58
C MET A 72 2.00 -10.80 -1.54
N THR A 73 2.03 -11.40 -2.73
CA THR A 73 2.29 -12.83 -2.92
C THR A 73 3.70 -13.04 -3.45
N PHE A 74 4.24 -12.08 -4.21
CA PHE A 74 5.61 -12.11 -4.74
C PHE A 74 6.34 -10.81 -4.42
N LEU A 75 7.69 -10.84 -4.42
CA LEU A 75 8.51 -9.66 -4.19
C LEU A 75 8.24 -8.54 -5.21
N THR A 76 7.97 -8.90 -6.46
CA THR A 76 7.65 -7.95 -7.54
C THR A 76 6.30 -7.24 -7.38
N ASP A 77 5.42 -7.73 -6.49
CA ASP A 77 4.11 -7.13 -6.28
C ASP A 77 4.19 -5.70 -5.74
N ILE A 78 5.28 -5.34 -5.04
CA ILE A 78 5.45 -3.96 -4.54
C ILE A 78 5.51 -2.95 -5.70
N TRP A 79 6.16 -3.31 -6.81
CA TRP A 79 6.32 -2.43 -7.97
C TRP A 79 5.06 -2.31 -8.81
N GLY A 80 4.28 -3.41 -8.93
CA GLY A 80 3.03 -3.41 -9.69
C GLY A 80 1.81 -2.95 -8.89
N LYS A 81 1.60 -3.53 -7.70
CA LYS A 81 0.43 -3.23 -6.85
C LYS A 81 0.65 -2.03 -5.93
N GLY A 82 1.90 -1.75 -5.55
CA GLY A 82 2.31 -0.62 -4.71
C GLY A 82 2.90 0.55 -5.49
N TYR A 83 2.78 0.57 -6.82
CA TYR A 83 3.36 1.59 -7.70
C TYR A 83 3.10 3.05 -7.25
N PHE A 84 1.93 3.30 -6.66
CA PHE A 84 1.49 4.62 -6.18
C PHE A 84 2.36 5.21 -5.06
N PHE A 85 3.17 4.40 -4.38
CA PHE A 85 4.18 4.91 -3.45
C PHE A 85 5.28 5.66 -4.22
N PHE A 86 5.71 5.14 -5.37
CA PHE A 86 6.89 5.61 -6.10
C PHE A 86 6.56 6.62 -7.20
N GLU A 87 5.36 6.55 -7.77
CA GLU A 87 4.93 7.48 -8.83
C GLU A 87 3.50 7.96 -8.62
N SER A 88 3.12 9.01 -9.35
CA SER A 88 1.73 9.48 -9.37
C SER A 88 0.86 8.53 -10.19
N PRO A 89 -0.43 8.34 -9.84
CA PRO A 89 -1.34 7.51 -10.61
C PRO A 89 -1.45 7.95 -12.07
N LYS A 90 -1.24 7.03 -13.01
CA LYS A 90 -1.44 7.26 -14.46
C LYS A 90 -2.87 7.01 -14.90
N GLU A 91 -3.57 6.14 -14.16
CA GLU A 91 -4.97 5.82 -14.37
C GLU A 91 -5.74 5.87 -13.05
N TYR A 92 -7.04 6.14 -13.17
CA TYR A 92 -7.96 6.23 -12.04
C TYR A 92 -9.08 5.22 -12.17
N ASP A 93 -9.52 4.64 -11.05
CA ASP A 93 -10.70 3.77 -10.98
C ASP A 93 -11.93 4.52 -11.49
N ARG A 94 -12.29 4.26 -12.77
CA ARG A 94 -13.38 4.94 -13.47
C ARG A 94 -14.73 4.77 -12.77
N LYS A 95 -14.94 3.66 -12.06
CA LYS A 95 -16.19 3.42 -11.33
C LYS A 95 -16.29 4.35 -10.13
N VAL A 96 -15.21 4.54 -9.38
CA VAL A 96 -15.18 5.50 -8.27
C VAL A 96 -15.31 6.92 -8.78
N VAL A 97 -14.54 7.31 -9.81
CA VAL A 97 -14.67 8.64 -10.43
C VAL A 97 -16.12 8.89 -10.84
N ARG A 98 -16.75 7.99 -11.61
CA ARG A 98 -18.13 8.16 -12.05
C ARG A 98 -19.16 8.27 -10.92
N THR A 99 -18.96 7.58 -9.80
CA THR A 99 -19.99 7.46 -8.75
C THR A 99 -19.77 8.39 -7.56
N LYS A 100 -18.53 8.85 -7.33
CA LYS A 100 -18.15 9.63 -6.15
C LYS A 100 -17.62 11.01 -6.49
N TRP A 101 -17.01 11.20 -7.66
CA TRP A 101 -16.59 12.53 -8.08
C TRP A 101 -17.80 13.38 -8.43
N LYS A 102 -17.86 14.58 -7.85
CA LYS A 102 -18.90 15.57 -8.11
C LYS A 102 -18.22 16.91 -8.40
N PRO A 103 -18.35 17.49 -9.61
CA PRO A 103 -17.72 18.75 -9.97
C PRO A 103 -18.00 19.90 -8.99
N GLU A 104 -19.21 19.94 -8.44
CA GLU A 104 -19.63 20.93 -7.44
C GLU A 104 -18.82 20.86 -6.12
N ARG A 105 -18.11 19.76 -5.85
CA ARG A 105 -17.25 19.60 -4.66
C ARG A 105 -15.80 19.97 -4.90
N VAL A 106 -15.41 20.33 -6.12
CA VAL A 106 -14.03 20.75 -6.45
C VAL A 106 -13.54 21.88 -5.53
N PRO A 107 -14.32 22.95 -5.26
CA PRO A 107 -13.88 24.00 -4.34
C PRO A 107 -13.58 23.48 -2.92
N LEU A 108 -14.36 22.52 -2.41
CA LEU A 108 -14.13 21.91 -1.10
C LEU A 108 -12.81 21.13 -1.07
N PHE A 109 -12.48 20.41 -2.15
CA PHE A 109 -11.21 19.69 -2.23
C PHE A 109 -10.01 20.63 -2.30
N HIS A 110 -10.14 21.79 -2.95
CA HIS A 110 -9.11 22.84 -2.90
C HIS A 110 -8.94 23.41 -1.49
N GLN A 111 -10.05 23.71 -0.80
CA GLN A 111 -9.99 24.19 0.58
C GLN A 111 -9.32 23.16 1.51
N LEU A 112 -9.65 21.88 1.39
CA LEU A 112 -9.01 20.82 2.18
C LEU A 112 -7.53 20.67 1.83
N LYS A 113 -7.15 20.80 0.55
CA LYS A 113 -5.74 20.83 0.14
C LYS A 113 -5.00 21.96 0.86
N ASP A 114 -5.55 23.16 0.87
CA ASP A 114 -4.92 24.33 1.49
C ASP A 114 -4.78 24.15 3.02
N GLN A 115 -5.81 23.60 3.69
CA GLN A 115 -5.73 23.27 5.11
C GLN A 115 -4.65 22.22 5.42
N LEU A 116 -4.51 21.18 4.59
CA LEU A 116 -3.47 20.17 4.74
C LEU A 116 -2.07 20.73 4.47
N ALA A 117 -1.95 21.68 3.52
CA ALA A 117 -0.69 22.36 3.23
C ALA A 117 -0.23 23.26 4.39
N ALA A 118 -1.19 23.87 5.11
CA ALA A 118 -0.95 24.73 6.27
C ALA A 118 -0.62 23.97 7.57
N LEU A 119 -0.58 22.64 7.57
CA LEU A 119 -0.16 21.87 8.75
C LEU A 119 1.33 22.07 9.04
N ASP A 120 1.62 22.55 10.26
CA ASP A 120 2.98 22.69 10.80
C ASP A 120 3.72 21.34 10.82
N GLU A 121 3.05 20.31 11.33
CA GLU A 121 3.54 18.94 11.35
C GLU A 121 2.66 18.06 10.47
N PHE A 122 3.23 17.55 9.38
CA PHE A 122 2.51 16.73 8.40
C PHE A 122 2.46 15.25 8.78
N SER A 123 2.03 14.92 10.00
CA SER A 123 1.97 13.55 10.52
C SER A 123 0.65 12.85 10.18
N THR A 124 0.64 11.51 10.21
CA THR A 124 -0.57 10.68 10.02
C THR A 124 -1.74 11.12 10.89
N SER A 125 -1.49 11.40 12.17
CA SER A 125 -2.51 11.82 13.13
C SER A 125 -3.09 13.19 12.79
N ASN A 126 -2.24 14.14 12.39
CA ASN A 126 -2.69 15.50 12.06
C ASN A 126 -3.48 15.51 10.75
N ILE A 127 -3.04 14.77 9.73
CA ILE A 127 -3.78 14.59 8.47
C ILE A 127 -5.17 13.99 8.76
N GLU A 128 -5.22 12.92 9.56
CA GLU A 128 -6.49 12.28 9.91
C GLU A 128 -7.43 13.21 10.68
N ALA A 129 -6.91 13.96 11.67
CA ALA A 129 -7.68 14.92 12.43
C ALA A 129 -8.25 16.04 11.55
N THR A 130 -7.42 16.64 10.69
CA THR A 130 -7.84 17.71 9.76
C THR A 130 -8.89 17.23 8.78
N VAL A 131 -8.70 16.05 8.16
CA VAL A 131 -9.69 15.50 7.22
C VAL A 131 -11.03 15.21 7.91
N LYS A 132 -11.01 14.64 9.11
CA LYS A 132 -12.25 14.37 9.88
C LYS A 132 -12.95 15.65 10.31
N ALA A 133 -12.22 16.66 10.76
CA ALA A 133 -12.78 17.96 11.13
C ALA A 133 -13.43 18.64 9.93
N PHE A 134 -12.74 18.68 8.78
CA PHE A 134 -13.25 19.22 7.53
C PHE A 134 -14.54 18.52 7.07
N MET A 135 -14.58 17.19 7.18
CA MET A 135 -15.78 16.43 6.86
C MET A 135 -16.97 16.79 7.74
N ALA A 136 -16.74 16.97 9.06
CA ALA A 136 -17.78 17.36 9.99
C ALA A 136 -18.31 18.78 9.71
N GLU A 137 -17.41 19.72 9.43
CA GLU A 137 -17.74 21.11 9.10
C GLU A 137 -18.63 21.22 7.85
N HIS A 138 -18.31 20.45 6.80
CA HIS A 138 -19.00 20.51 5.52
C HIS A 138 -20.10 19.45 5.34
N GLY A 139 -20.43 18.68 6.39
CA GLY A 139 -21.45 17.63 6.33
C GLY A 139 -21.15 16.51 5.31
N LEU A 140 -19.87 16.21 5.08
CA LEU A 140 -19.42 15.22 4.11
C LEU A 140 -19.34 13.82 4.73
N GLY A 141 -19.88 12.82 4.03
CA GLY A 141 -19.76 11.42 4.45
C GLY A 141 -18.38 10.84 4.14
N PHE A 142 -18.02 9.75 4.81
CA PHE A 142 -16.75 9.04 4.55
C PHE A 142 -16.57 8.69 3.06
N GLY A 143 -17.62 8.21 2.39
CA GLY A 143 -17.56 7.86 0.98
C GLY A 143 -17.36 9.04 0.03
N ASP A 144 -17.66 10.26 0.47
CA ASP A 144 -17.54 11.48 -0.34
C ASP A 144 -16.10 12.00 -0.39
N VAL A 145 -15.34 11.79 0.68
CA VAL A 145 -13.95 12.25 0.80
C VAL A 145 -12.99 11.09 0.57
N PHE A 146 -13.07 10.04 1.39
CA PHE A 146 -12.05 9.00 1.43
C PHE A 146 -11.89 8.21 0.14
N GLN A 147 -12.99 7.85 -0.54
CA GLN A 147 -12.89 7.10 -1.79
C GLN A 147 -12.30 7.96 -2.91
N VAL A 148 -12.66 9.25 -2.93
CA VAL A 148 -12.12 10.21 -3.90
C VAL A 148 -10.63 10.41 -3.64
N PHE A 149 -10.22 10.69 -2.40
CA PHE A 149 -8.80 10.81 -2.02
C PHE A 149 -8.01 9.55 -2.29
N ARG A 150 -8.59 8.36 -2.03
CA ARG A 150 -7.87 7.11 -2.30
C ARG A 150 -7.52 6.97 -3.77
N VAL A 151 -8.46 7.31 -4.65
CA VAL A 151 -8.24 7.30 -6.09
C VAL A 151 -7.34 8.44 -6.54
N MET A 152 -7.48 9.65 -6.02
CA MET A 152 -6.58 10.77 -6.34
C MET A 152 -5.12 10.45 -5.99
N LEU A 153 -4.89 9.87 -4.81
CA LEU A 153 -3.56 9.57 -4.30
C LEU A 153 -2.94 8.30 -4.87
N ALA A 154 -3.76 7.28 -5.18
CA ALA A 154 -3.27 5.94 -5.50
C ALA A 154 -3.82 5.33 -6.80
N GLY A 155 -4.72 6.01 -7.50
CA GLY A 155 -5.37 5.52 -8.72
C GLY A 155 -6.42 4.45 -8.48
N THR A 156 -6.42 3.81 -7.31
CA THR A 156 -7.27 2.67 -6.97
C THR A 156 -8.03 2.88 -5.68
N LYS A 157 -9.20 2.24 -5.57
CA LYS A 157 -10.01 2.19 -4.35
C LYS A 157 -9.48 1.22 -3.29
N SER A 158 -8.50 0.40 -3.67
CA SER A 158 -7.89 -0.63 -2.83
C SER A 158 -6.48 -0.22 -2.41
N GLY A 159 -5.98 -0.73 -1.28
CA GLY A 159 -4.63 -0.45 -0.81
C GLY A 159 -4.55 -0.43 0.71
N PRO A 160 -3.36 -0.13 1.26
CA PRO A 160 -3.18 0.00 2.71
C PRO A 160 -4.03 1.15 3.29
N PRO A 161 -4.10 1.25 4.64
CA PRO A 161 -4.76 2.36 5.31
C PRO A 161 -4.33 3.70 4.71
N ILE A 162 -5.30 4.56 4.37
CA ILE A 162 -5.00 5.75 3.57
C ILE A 162 -4.09 6.73 4.30
N PHE A 163 -4.26 6.91 5.61
CA PHE A 163 -3.51 7.87 6.42
C PHE A 163 -2.07 7.44 6.68
N GLU A 164 -1.83 6.13 6.79
CA GLU A 164 -0.47 5.58 6.94
C GLU A 164 0.39 5.79 5.69
N ARG A 165 -0.21 6.20 4.56
CA ARG A 165 0.50 6.58 3.33
C ARG A 165 0.89 8.06 3.33
N GLN A 166 1.49 8.57 4.41
CA GLN A 166 1.84 9.98 4.59
C GLN A 166 2.58 10.56 3.36
N HIS A 167 3.49 9.79 2.74
CA HIS A 167 4.18 10.19 1.51
C HIS A 167 3.23 10.46 0.34
N CYS A 168 2.17 9.65 0.17
CA CYS A 168 1.18 9.90 -0.88
C CYS A 168 0.46 11.22 -0.63
N TRP A 169 0.14 11.55 0.62
CA TRP A 169 -0.47 12.82 0.98
C TRP A 169 0.46 14.01 0.75
N ALA A 170 1.77 13.84 0.91
CA ALA A 170 2.74 14.90 0.67
C ALA A 170 2.74 15.36 -0.81
N LYS A 171 2.32 14.51 -1.75
CA LYS A 171 2.12 14.86 -3.17
C LYS A 171 0.99 15.88 -3.39
N LEU A 172 0.16 16.14 -2.36
CA LEU A 172 -0.89 17.16 -2.38
C LEU A 172 -0.42 18.52 -1.88
N LYS A 173 0.77 18.64 -1.28
CA LYS A 173 1.39 19.96 -1.05
C LYS A 173 1.88 20.49 -2.40
#